data_AF-A0A9P0PC47-F1
#
_entry.id   AF-A0A9P0PC47-F1
#
_cell.length_a   1.000
_cell.length_b   1.000
_cell.length_c   1.000
_cell.angle_alpha   90.00
_cell.angle_beta   90.00
_cell.angle_gamma   90.00
#
_symmetry.space_group_name_H-M   'P 1'
#
loop_
_entity.id
_entity.type
_entity.pdbx_description
1 polymer ?
#
loop_
_entity_poly.entity_id
_entity_poly.type
_entity_poly.pdbx_seq_one_letter_code
_entity_poly.pdbx_strand_id
1 'polypeptide(L)'
;MSTENVLLKFAPEMHKNYLLHILNGKMPSYGSSLDTNRAVLMYFAVGGLDILNSLDSITDTRKKSIIDWIYSLQVINEKDLTSGFQGSTNLNTIENRGKNTLYKWAHIANTYACLSSLLMLRDNLERVDRCAIINSLKALQLPNGSFKGAIDGVESDMRFVFCAAAISHILNDWSGIDVELMVDFILNSISYDGGIGQAPELESHCGSTFCAVAALALSENLDRLTRAQFDNLRRWLLFRFDGGFNGRPNKPVDTCYSFWSGGALKILDAYDFIQQENNHQYVLMTQDRYDVSVLENQ
;
A
#
# COMPACT_ATOMS: atom_id res chain seq x y z
N MET A 1 33.03 10.57 24.51
CA MET A 1 32.35 11.76 23.97
C MET A 1 30.90 11.62 24.34
N SER A 2 30.38 12.55 25.14
CA SER A 2 29.01 12.56 25.62
C SER A 2 28.05 12.64 24.43
N THR A 3 27.29 11.58 24.18
CA THR A 3 26.10 11.63 23.33
C THR A 3 25.08 12.46 24.07
N GLU A 4 25.05 13.77 23.82
CA GLU A 4 23.86 14.56 24.11
C GLU A 4 22.71 13.87 23.38
N ASN A 5 21.76 13.34 24.16
CA ASN A 5 20.48 12.87 23.65
C ASN A 5 19.76 14.08 23.05
N VAL A 6 20.02 14.37 21.78
CA VAL A 6 19.21 15.30 21.01
C VAL A 6 17.82 14.66 20.95
N LEU A 7 16.90 15.18 21.76
CA LEU A 7 15.49 14.80 21.71
C LEU A 7 14.96 15.19 20.34
N LEU A 8 14.76 14.18 19.48
CA LEU A 8 14.20 14.40 18.15
C LEU A 8 12.73 14.79 18.31
N LYS A 9 12.37 15.95 17.78
CA LYS A 9 11.00 16.46 17.83
C LYS A 9 10.31 16.18 16.49
N PHE A 10 9.12 15.59 16.56
CA PHE A 10 8.27 15.43 15.40
C PHE A 10 7.86 16.81 14.83
N ALA A 11 7.99 16.99 13.51
CA ALA A 11 7.69 18.23 12.81
C ALA A 11 6.44 18.09 11.91
N PRO A 12 5.22 18.01 12.49
CA PRO A 12 3.99 17.71 11.73
C PRO A 12 3.65 18.75 10.66
N GLU A 13 3.92 20.03 10.93
CA GLU A 13 3.64 21.12 10.00
C GLU A 13 4.47 21.03 8.71
N MET A 14 5.73 20.58 8.82
CA MET A 14 6.60 20.34 7.69
C MET A 14 6.07 19.22 6.80
N HIS A 15 5.70 18.09 7.42
CA HIS A 15 5.10 16.96 6.71
C HIS A 15 3.80 17.36 6.02
N LYS A 16 2.92 18.08 6.72
CA LYS A 16 1.68 18.62 6.15
C LYS A 16 1.96 19.47 4.91
N ASN A 17 2.90 20.41 4.99
CA ASN A 17 3.25 21.30 3.87
C ASN A 17 3.81 20.52 2.67
N TYR A 18 4.66 19.52 2.92
CA TYR A 18 5.20 18.64 1.87
C TYR A 18 4.09 17.84 1.18
N LEU A 19 3.17 17.24 1.94
CA LEU A 19 2.07 16.44 1.39
C LEU A 19 1.09 17.33 0.59
N LEU A 20 0.78 18.54 1.09
CA LEU A 20 0.00 19.53 0.35
C LEU A 20 0.70 19.99 -0.93
N HIS A 21 2.04 20.07 -0.94
CA HIS A 21 2.80 20.39 -2.15
C HIS A 21 2.58 19.34 -3.25
N ILE A 22 2.66 18.05 -2.89
CA ILE A 22 2.36 16.92 -3.78
C ILE A 22 0.91 16.99 -4.27
N LEU A 23 -0.06 17.15 -3.36
CA LEU A 23 -1.48 17.21 -3.72
C LEU A 23 -1.83 18.42 -4.58
N ASN A 24 -1.02 19.49 -4.59
CA ASN A 24 -1.21 20.64 -5.47
C ASN A 24 -0.47 20.52 -6.80
N GLY A 25 -0.05 19.30 -7.18
CA GLY A 25 0.52 19.00 -8.49
C GLY A 25 1.94 19.52 -8.68
N LYS A 26 2.61 19.96 -7.61
CA LYS A 26 3.97 20.48 -7.65
C LYS A 26 4.97 19.35 -7.46
N MET A 27 4.99 18.41 -8.40
CA MET A 27 5.99 17.33 -8.39
C MET A 27 7.30 17.82 -9.02
N PRO A 28 8.45 17.66 -8.33
CA PRO A 28 9.75 17.97 -8.91
C PRO A 28 10.06 17.12 -10.14
N SER A 29 10.90 17.64 -11.04
CA SER A 29 11.26 16.96 -12.31
C SER A 29 11.92 15.59 -12.12
N TYR A 30 12.66 15.40 -11.03
CA TYR A 30 13.24 14.10 -10.68
C TYR A 30 12.19 13.02 -10.36
N GLY A 31 10.95 13.42 -10.05
CA GLY A 31 9.81 12.51 -9.86
C GLY A 31 9.12 12.11 -11.17
N SER A 32 9.64 12.49 -12.33
CA SER A 32 9.05 12.16 -13.64
C SER A 32 8.97 10.65 -13.90
N SER A 33 9.85 9.84 -13.31
CA SER A 33 9.76 8.37 -13.39
C SER A 33 8.51 7.79 -12.70
N LEU A 34 7.87 8.57 -11.83
CA LEU A 34 6.65 8.18 -11.09
C LEU A 34 5.37 8.61 -11.82
N ASP A 35 5.48 9.09 -13.06
CA ASP A 35 4.35 9.61 -13.83
C ASP A 35 3.24 8.58 -14.04
N THR A 36 3.58 7.30 -14.17
CA THR A 36 2.63 6.19 -14.27
C THR A 36 2.03 5.76 -12.93
N ASN A 37 2.52 6.31 -11.81
CA ASN A 37 2.15 5.95 -10.44
C ASN A 37 1.62 7.16 -9.63
N ARG A 38 1.11 8.20 -10.31
CA ARG A 38 0.58 9.40 -9.63
C ARG A 38 -0.58 9.08 -8.68
N ALA A 39 -1.40 8.07 -9.00
CA ALA A 39 -2.47 7.60 -8.12
C ALA A 39 -1.92 7.10 -6.77
N VAL A 40 -0.81 6.36 -6.80
CA VAL A 40 -0.13 5.87 -5.59
C VAL A 40 0.52 7.02 -4.80
N LEU A 41 1.12 7.99 -5.49
CA LEU A 41 1.65 9.20 -4.84
C LEU A 41 0.56 10.00 -4.13
N MET A 42 -0.59 10.14 -4.78
CA MET A 42 -1.76 10.79 -4.19
C MET A 42 -2.27 9.99 -2.98
N TYR A 43 -2.32 8.66 -3.05
CA TYR A 43 -2.66 7.80 -1.91
C TYR A 43 -1.76 8.05 -0.70
N PHE A 44 -0.43 8.09 -0.88
CA PHE A 44 0.48 8.41 0.22
C PHE A 44 0.29 9.84 0.74
N ALA A 45 0.02 10.81 -0.14
CA ALA A 45 -0.18 12.19 0.28
C ALA A 45 -1.49 12.40 1.08
N VAL A 46 -2.59 11.79 0.63
CA VAL A 46 -3.87 11.81 1.36
C VAL A 46 -3.75 11.04 2.66
N GLY A 47 -3.18 9.83 2.65
CA GLY A 47 -3.01 9.02 3.85
C GLY A 47 -2.09 9.65 4.88
N GLY A 48 -1.00 10.30 4.44
CA GLY A 48 -0.14 11.07 5.33
C GLY A 48 -0.90 12.21 6.02
N LEU A 49 -1.75 12.93 5.29
CA LEU A 49 -2.58 13.99 5.88
C LEU A 49 -3.65 13.44 6.83
N ASP A 50 -4.22 12.27 6.54
CA ASP A 50 -5.19 11.60 7.43
C ASP A 50 -4.53 11.17 8.74
N ILE A 51 -3.35 10.53 8.67
CA ILE A 51 -2.55 10.13 9.85
C ILE A 51 -2.16 11.36 10.69
N LEU A 52 -1.86 12.50 10.04
CA LEU A 52 -1.56 13.77 10.71
C LEU A 52 -2.82 14.50 11.21
N ASN A 53 -4.02 13.93 11.05
CA ASN A 53 -5.30 14.57 11.34
C ASN A 53 -5.42 15.97 10.70
N SER A 54 -4.98 16.09 9.44
CA SER A 54 -4.78 17.34 8.72
C SER A 54 -5.50 17.38 7.37
N LEU A 55 -6.44 16.48 7.10
CA LEU A 55 -7.23 16.49 5.85
C LEU A 55 -8.05 17.77 5.66
N ASP A 56 -8.42 18.46 6.75
CA ASP A 56 -9.14 19.73 6.71
C ASP A 56 -8.29 20.90 6.19
N SER A 57 -6.98 20.71 6.05
CA SER A 57 -6.12 21.66 5.32
C SER A 57 -6.37 21.65 3.81
N ILE A 58 -7.06 20.65 3.27
CA ILE A 58 -7.49 20.61 1.87
C ILE A 58 -8.88 21.25 1.78
N THR A 59 -9.02 22.31 0.97
CA THR A 59 -10.32 22.97 0.76
C THR A 59 -11.33 22.01 0.12
N ASP A 60 -12.63 22.19 0.38
CA ASP A 60 -13.67 21.32 -0.19
C ASP A 60 -13.65 21.30 -1.72
N THR A 61 -13.41 22.45 -2.35
CA THR A 61 -13.22 22.56 -3.79
C THR A 61 -12.05 21.71 -4.27
N ARG A 62 -10.94 21.67 -3.52
CA ARG A 62 -9.78 20.85 -3.88
C ARG A 62 -10.03 19.37 -3.62
N LYS A 63 -10.65 19.00 -2.50
CA LYS A 63 -11.09 17.62 -2.20
C LYS A 63 -11.95 17.09 -3.35
N LYS A 64 -12.97 17.85 -3.76
CA LYS A 64 -13.82 17.52 -4.92
C LYS A 64 -13.01 17.34 -6.20
N SER A 65 -12.08 18.24 -6.49
CA SER A 65 -11.21 18.12 -7.67
C SER A 65 -10.32 16.87 -7.64
N ILE A 66 -9.84 16.45 -6.46
CA ILE A 66 -9.06 15.22 -6.30
C ILE A 66 -9.95 14.00 -6.53
N ILE A 67 -11.15 13.97 -5.94
CA ILE A 67 -12.14 12.91 -6.12
C ILE A 67 -12.51 12.77 -7.61
N ASP A 68 -12.83 13.88 -8.28
CA ASP A 68 -13.16 13.89 -9.70
C ASP A 68 -11.99 13.42 -10.57
N TRP A 69 -10.76 13.76 -10.19
CA TRP A 69 -9.57 13.24 -10.86
C TRP A 69 -9.42 11.73 -10.67
N ILE A 70 -9.60 11.20 -9.46
CA ILE A 70 -9.56 9.76 -9.19
C ILE A 70 -10.58 9.03 -10.07
N TYR A 71 -11.83 9.51 -10.12
CA TYR A 71 -12.85 8.91 -10.97
C TYR A 71 -12.55 9.00 -12.47
N SER A 72 -11.79 10.00 -12.91
CA SER A 72 -11.31 10.09 -14.30
C SER A 72 -10.27 9.02 -14.66
N LEU A 73 -9.70 8.33 -13.67
CA LEU A 73 -8.76 7.21 -13.84
C LEU A 73 -9.46 5.85 -13.95
N GLN A 74 -10.78 5.78 -13.70
CA GLN A 74 -11.51 4.53 -13.80
C GLN A 74 -11.56 4.06 -15.27
N VAL A 75 -11.17 2.80 -15.49
CA VAL A 75 -11.11 2.10 -16.77
C VAL A 75 -12.09 0.94 -16.73
N ILE A 76 -12.96 0.86 -17.73
CA ILE A 76 -13.93 -0.24 -17.89
C ILE A 76 -13.59 -1.00 -19.17
N ASN A 77 -13.10 -2.22 -19.05
CA ASN A 77 -12.82 -3.07 -20.21
C ASN A 77 -13.76 -4.27 -20.19
N GLU A 78 -14.87 -4.19 -20.93
CA GLU A 78 -15.85 -5.27 -21.05
C GLU A 78 -15.33 -6.47 -21.85
N LYS A 79 -14.35 -6.25 -22.74
CA LYS A 79 -13.83 -7.30 -23.62
C LYS A 79 -12.93 -8.25 -22.87
N ASP A 80 -11.95 -7.69 -22.17
CA ASP A 80 -10.92 -8.47 -21.48
C ASP A 80 -11.21 -8.62 -19.97
N LEU A 81 -12.32 -8.03 -19.51
CA LEU A 81 -12.81 -8.02 -18.12
C LEU A 81 -11.85 -7.38 -17.11
N THR A 82 -10.67 -6.88 -17.50
CA THR A 82 -9.72 -6.22 -16.60
C THR A 82 -10.02 -4.72 -16.45
N SER A 83 -10.96 -4.41 -15.57
CA SER A 83 -11.36 -3.05 -15.18
C SER A 83 -10.73 -2.60 -13.86
N GLY A 84 -10.86 -1.33 -13.50
CA GLY A 84 -10.28 -0.75 -12.27
C GLY A 84 -9.78 0.67 -12.49
N PHE A 85 -8.67 1.05 -11.84
CA PHE A 85 -8.08 2.39 -12.00
C PHE A 85 -6.70 2.33 -12.64
N GLN A 86 -6.43 3.24 -13.58
CA GLN A 86 -5.10 3.48 -14.12
C GLN A 86 -4.30 4.42 -13.20
N GLY A 87 -2.97 4.43 -13.33
CA GLY A 87 -2.11 5.13 -12.39
C GLY A 87 -1.95 6.64 -12.64
N SER A 88 -2.31 7.16 -13.83
CA SER A 88 -2.32 8.60 -14.10
C SER A 88 -3.12 8.98 -15.34
N THR A 89 -3.24 10.30 -15.58
CA THR A 89 -3.90 10.86 -16.76
C THR A 89 -2.95 11.12 -17.92
N ASN A 90 -1.71 10.63 -17.88
CA ASN A 90 -0.70 10.95 -18.89
C ASN A 90 -1.10 10.52 -20.31
N LEU A 91 -1.84 9.42 -20.43
CA LEU A 91 -2.39 8.90 -21.69
C LEU A 91 -3.82 9.38 -21.97
N ASN A 92 -4.39 10.23 -21.11
CA ASN A 92 -5.72 10.82 -21.30
C ASN A 92 -5.64 12.09 -22.18
N THR A 93 -5.57 11.91 -23.50
CA THR A 93 -5.63 13.00 -24.49
C THR A 93 -7.03 13.62 -24.56
N ILE A 94 -7.16 14.78 -25.21
CA ILE A 94 -8.47 15.42 -25.45
C ILE A 94 -9.40 14.48 -26.24
N GLU A 95 -8.84 13.69 -27.16
CA GLU A 95 -9.57 12.81 -28.08
C GLU A 95 -10.08 11.53 -27.41
N ASN A 96 -9.36 11.08 -26.37
CA ASN A 96 -9.62 9.81 -25.69
C ASN A 96 -10.09 9.96 -24.23
N ARG A 97 -10.18 11.17 -23.68
CA ARG A 97 -10.70 11.40 -22.33
C ARG A 97 -12.11 10.84 -22.19
N GLY A 98 -12.36 10.06 -21.14
CA GLY A 98 -13.65 9.39 -20.91
C GLY A 98 -13.94 8.20 -21.81
N LYS A 99 -13.02 7.80 -22.70
CA LYS A 99 -13.12 6.58 -23.52
C LYS A 99 -12.16 5.51 -23.01
N ASN A 100 -12.57 4.25 -23.11
CA ASN A 100 -11.68 3.10 -22.94
C ASN A 100 -10.94 2.87 -24.26
N THR A 101 -9.66 3.22 -24.30
CA THR A 101 -8.81 3.10 -25.50
C THR A 101 -7.66 2.12 -25.25
N LEU A 102 -7.00 1.68 -26.33
CA LEU A 102 -5.94 0.67 -26.31
C LEU A 102 -4.81 0.95 -25.29
N TYR A 103 -4.58 2.22 -24.95
CA TYR A 103 -3.49 2.64 -24.07
C TYR A 103 -3.93 2.88 -22.61
N LYS A 104 -5.22 2.72 -22.30
CA LYS A 104 -5.72 2.88 -20.93
C LYS A 104 -5.88 1.54 -20.28
N TRP A 105 -5.29 1.41 -19.11
CA TRP A 105 -5.25 0.13 -18.43
C TRP A 105 -5.37 0.29 -16.93
N ALA A 106 -6.30 -0.44 -16.34
CA ALA A 106 -6.36 -0.65 -14.92
C ALA A 106 -5.16 -1.47 -14.40
N HIS A 107 -4.71 -1.13 -13.20
CA HIS A 107 -3.76 -1.95 -12.47
C HIS A 107 -4.30 -2.18 -11.06
N ILE A 108 -4.17 -3.39 -10.53
CA ILE A 108 -4.77 -3.76 -9.24
C ILE A 108 -4.23 -2.90 -8.09
N ALA A 109 -2.93 -2.58 -8.09
CA ALA A 109 -2.34 -1.70 -7.09
C ALA A 109 -2.87 -0.25 -7.16
N ASN A 110 -3.12 0.26 -8.37
CA ASN A 110 -3.72 1.58 -8.56
C ASN A 110 -5.20 1.57 -8.15
N THR A 111 -5.90 0.46 -8.40
CA THR A 111 -7.29 0.26 -7.97
C THR A 111 -7.39 0.31 -6.45
N TYR A 112 -6.54 -0.43 -5.73
CA TYR A 112 -6.43 -0.36 -4.27
C TYR A 112 -6.13 1.06 -3.77
N ALA A 113 -5.13 1.73 -4.37
CA ALA A 113 -4.74 3.09 -3.98
C ALA A 113 -5.89 4.09 -4.18
N CYS A 114 -6.57 4.05 -5.33
CA CYS A 114 -7.69 4.93 -5.65
C CYS A 114 -8.88 4.72 -4.71
N LEU A 115 -9.31 3.48 -4.47
CA LEU A 115 -10.41 3.18 -3.55
C LEU A 115 -10.09 3.63 -2.12
N SER A 116 -8.87 3.36 -1.64
CA SER A 116 -8.43 3.80 -0.31
C SER A 116 -8.42 5.32 -0.20
N SER A 117 -7.93 6.02 -1.21
CA SER A 117 -7.95 7.50 -1.23
C SER A 117 -9.36 8.07 -1.23
N LEU A 118 -10.30 7.48 -1.98
CA LEU A 118 -11.69 7.91 -1.97
C LEU A 118 -12.29 7.79 -0.56
N LEU A 119 -12.06 6.67 0.13
CA LEU A 119 -12.52 6.46 1.51
C LEU A 119 -11.90 7.47 2.49
N MET A 120 -10.60 7.72 2.42
CA MET A 120 -9.92 8.72 3.26
C MET A 120 -10.49 10.13 3.01
N LEU A 121 -10.87 10.45 1.77
CA LEU A 121 -11.53 11.70 1.39
C LEU A 121 -13.03 11.74 1.70
N ARG A 122 -13.56 10.73 2.40
CA ARG A 122 -14.98 10.62 2.79
C ARG A 122 -15.95 10.52 1.61
N ASP A 123 -15.49 9.99 0.48
CA ASP A 123 -16.35 9.65 -0.65
C ASP A 123 -17.16 8.37 -0.35
N ASN A 124 -18.36 8.27 -0.93
CA ASN A 124 -19.29 7.17 -0.68
C ASN A 124 -19.14 5.98 -1.67
N LEU A 125 -18.21 6.09 -2.63
CA LEU A 125 -17.93 5.09 -3.66
C LEU A 125 -19.09 4.79 -4.62
N GLU A 126 -20.13 5.63 -4.70
CA GLU A 126 -21.30 5.39 -5.58
C GLU A 126 -20.95 5.44 -7.07
N ARG A 127 -19.89 6.14 -7.44
CA ARG A 127 -19.41 6.26 -8.84
C ARG A 127 -18.43 5.15 -9.23
N VAL A 128 -18.12 4.23 -8.32
CA VAL A 128 -17.28 3.06 -8.59
C VAL A 128 -18.10 2.00 -9.31
N ASP A 129 -17.60 1.50 -10.44
CA ASP A 129 -18.16 0.32 -11.10
C ASP A 129 -17.70 -0.95 -10.37
N ARG A 130 -18.43 -1.29 -9.31
CA ARG A 130 -18.12 -2.41 -8.41
C ARG A 130 -18.09 -3.73 -9.18
N CYS A 131 -19.11 -3.99 -9.99
CA CYS A 131 -19.23 -5.21 -10.76
C CYS A 131 -18.05 -5.39 -11.72
N ALA A 132 -17.64 -4.33 -12.42
CA ALA A 132 -16.49 -4.39 -13.32
C ALA A 132 -15.18 -4.68 -12.56
N ILE A 133 -14.97 -4.08 -11.38
CA ILE A 133 -13.79 -4.35 -10.55
C ILE A 133 -13.78 -5.79 -10.03
N ILE A 134 -14.92 -6.31 -9.56
CA ILE A 134 -15.00 -7.69 -9.07
C ILE A 134 -14.76 -8.72 -10.19
N ASN A 135 -15.30 -8.47 -11.39
CA ASN A 135 -14.99 -9.29 -12.56
C ASN A 135 -13.50 -9.22 -12.96
N SER A 136 -12.86 -8.07 -12.74
CA SER A 136 -11.42 -7.88 -12.96
C SER A 136 -10.58 -8.74 -12.02
N LEU A 137 -10.94 -8.79 -10.73
CA LEU A 137 -10.24 -9.66 -9.77
C LEU A 137 -10.29 -11.13 -10.22
N LYS A 138 -11.45 -11.59 -10.70
CA LYS A 138 -11.61 -12.94 -11.24
C LYS A 138 -10.75 -13.21 -12.46
N ALA A 139 -10.64 -12.24 -13.36
CA ALA A 139 -9.82 -12.36 -14.57
C ALA A 139 -8.31 -12.30 -14.26
N LEU A 140 -7.90 -11.65 -13.18
CA LEU A 140 -6.51 -11.47 -12.78
C LEU A 140 -5.97 -12.61 -11.91
N GLN A 141 -6.83 -13.39 -11.26
CA GLN A 141 -6.42 -14.54 -10.47
C GLN A 141 -5.90 -15.68 -11.36
N LEU A 142 -4.76 -16.25 -10.99
CA LEU A 142 -4.12 -17.35 -11.69
C LEU A 142 -4.47 -18.71 -11.06
N PRO A 143 -4.30 -19.82 -11.80
CA PRO A 143 -4.61 -21.17 -11.30
C PRO A 143 -3.83 -21.60 -10.04
N ASN A 144 -2.69 -20.96 -9.77
CA ASN A 144 -1.90 -21.21 -8.55
C ASN A 144 -2.34 -20.34 -7.35
N GLY A 145 -3.40 -19.53 -7.50
CA GLY A 145 -3.93 -18.66 -6.46
C GLY A 145 -3.32 -17.26 -6.37
N SER A 146 -2.24 -16.98 -7.11
CA SER A 146 -1.67 -15.62 -7.18
C SER A 146 -2.51 -14.71 -8.08
N PHE A 147 -2.20 -13.42 -8.09
CA PHE A 147 -2.86 -12.43 -8.94
C PHE A 147 -1.84 -11.74 -9.82
N LYS A 148 -2.19 -11.48 -11.08
CA LYS A 148 -1.45 -10.53 -11.93
C LYS A 148 -1.79 -9.09 -11.57
N GLY A 149 -0.86 -8.17 -11.82
CA GLY A 149 -1.09 -6.73 -11.63
C GLY A 149 -2.09 -6.11 -12.63
N ALA A 150 -2.18 -6.71 -13.81
CA ALA A 150 -2.86 -6.28 -15.04
C ALA A 150 -2.96 -7.49 -16.00
N ILE A 151 -3.66 -7.37 -17.14
CA ILE A 151 -3.87 -8.51 -18.05
C ILE A 151 -2.59 -9.16 -18.63
N ASP A 152 -1.58 -8.37 -18.98
CA ASP A 152 -0.39 -8.79 -19.72
C ASP A 152 0.81 -7.89 -19.39
N GLY A 153 2.02 -8.39 -19.65
CA GLY A 153 3.29 -7.68 -19.48
C GLY A 153 3.69 -7.41 -18.02
N VAL A 154 3.03 -8.07 -17.06
CA VAL A 154 3.21 -7.84 -15.63
C VAL A 154 3.39 -9.14 -14.85
N GLU A 155 4.03 -9.00 -13.71
CA GLU A 155 4.28 -10.04 -12.73
C GLU A 155 3.01 -10.50 -11.99
N SER A 156 3.16 -11.60 -11.27
CA SER A 156 2.15 -12.10 -10.33
C SER A 156 2.81 -12.44 -8.99
N ASP A 157 2.42 -11.77 -7.91
CA ASP A 157 3.03 -11.98 -6.59
C ASP A 157 2.13 -11.54 -5.43
N MET A 158 2.64 -11.73 -4.21
CA MET A 158 1.97 -11.47 -2.94
C MET A 158 1.43 -10.04 -2.79
N ARG A 159 2.01 -9.04 -3.47
CA ARG A 159 1.51 -7.65 -3.43
C ARG A 159 0.11 -7.58 -4.04
N PHE A 160 -0.12 -8.32 -5.12
CA PHE A 160 -1.40 -8.33 -5.83
C PHE A 160 -2.42 -9.21 -5.14
N VAL A 161 -1.99 -10.25 -4.42
CA VAL A 161 -2.85 -11.00 -3.48
C VAL A 161 -3.42 -10.06 -2.42
N PHE A 162 -2.57 -9.25 -1.77
CA PHE A 162 -3.03 -8.24 -0.82
C PHE A 162 -3.97 -7.22 -1.46
N CYS A 163 -3.62 -6.68 -2.65
CA CYS A 163 -4.48 -5.71 -3.32
C CYS A 163 -5.86 -6.33 -3.63
N ALA A 164 -5.92 -7.57 -4.11
CA ALA A 164 -7.18 -8.26 -4.41
C ALA A 164 -8.04 -8.44 -3.15
N ALA A 165 -7.44 -8.92 -2.06
CA ALA A 165 -8.11 -9.08 -0.77
C ALA A 165 -8.63 -7.73 -0.22
N ALA A 166 -7.80 -6.69 -0.26
CA ALA A 166 -8.18 -5.35 0.21
C ALA A 166 -9.28 -4.72 -0.64
N ILE A 167 -9.24 -4.85 -1.96
CA ILE A 167 -10.29 -4.38 -2.86
C ILE A 167 -11.61 -5.11 -2.56
N SER A 168 -11.58 -6.43 -2.43
CA SER A 168 -12.77 -7.25 -2.10
C SER A 168 -13.35 -6.85 -0.76
N HIS A 169 -12.51 -6.64 0.25
CA HIS A 169 -12.92 -6.17 1.56
C HIS A 169 -13.55 -4.76 1.51
N ILE A 170 -12.92 -3.80 0.82
CA ILE A 170 -13.44 -2.43 0.66
C ILE A 170 -14.81 -2.44 -0.05
N LEU A 171 -14.95 -3.26 -1.10
CA LEU A 171 -16.20 -3.34 -1.87
C LEU A 171 -17.24 -4.25 -1.22
N ASN A 172 -16.85 -4.97 -0.16
CA ASN A 172 -17.65 -5.99 0.53
C ASN A 172 -18.21 -7.05 -0.44
N ASP A 173 -17.36 -7.52 -1.36
CA ASP A 173 -17.70 -8.54 -2.34
C ASP A 173 -16.47 -9.39 -2.66
N TRP A 174 -16.54 -10.67 -2.30
CA TRP A 174 -15.49 -11.66 -2.51
C TRP A 174 -15.80 -12.63 -3.67
N SER A 175 -16.92 -12.44 -4.38
CA SER A 175 -17.36 -13.34 -5.46
C SER A 175 -16.41 -13.38 -6.67
N GLY A 176 -15.51 -12.40 -6.77
CA GLY A 176 -14.45 -12.32 -7.77
C GLY A 176 -13.16 -13.05 -7.40
N ILE A 177 -13.05 -13.67 -6.22
CA ILE A 177 -11.83 -14.34 -5.76
C ILE A 177 -12.14 -15.79 -5.38
N ASP A 178 -11.38 -16.73 -5.91
CA ASP A 178 -11.23 -18.06 -5.32
C ASP A 178 -10.36 -17.95 -4.07
N VAL A 179 -11.02 -17.84 -2.91
CA VAL A 179 -10.34 -17.61 -1.63
C VAL A 179 -9.49 -18.80 -1.21
N GLU A 180 -9.92 -20.03 -1.52
CA GLU A 180 -9.16 -21.23 -1.16
C GLU A 180 -7.83 -21.29 -1.92
N LEU A 181 -7.85 -21.05 -3.24
CA LEU A 181 -6.60 -20.98 -4.01
C LEU A 181 -5.70 -19.84 -3.52
N MET A 182 -6.26 -18.68 -3.19
CA MET A 182 -5.50 -17.56 -2.64
C MET A 182 -4.81 -17.94 -1.31
N VAL A 183 -5.53 -18.60 -0.41
CA VAL A 183 -4.99 -19.09 0.88
C VAL A 183 -3.90 -20.13 0.63
N ASP A 184 -4.12 -21.09 -0.27
CA ASP A 184 -3.11 -22.10 -0.62
C ASP A 184 -1.83 -21.46 -1.18
N PHE A 185 -1.95 -20.44 -2.04
CA PHE A 185 -0.80 -19.67 -2.53
C PHE A 185 -0.01 -19.01 -1.39
N ILE A 186 -0.71 -18.40 -0.43
CA ILE A 186 -0.11 -17.75 0.74
C ILE A 186 0.65 -18.79 1.59
N LEU A 187 0.00 -19.91 1.92
CA LEU A 187 0.59 -20.96 2.76
C LEU A 187 1.81 -21.61 2.10
N ASN A 188 1.74 -21.85 0.78
CA ASN A 188 2.86 -22.38 -0.01
C ASN A 188 4.01 -21.37 -0.18
N SER A 189 3.78 -20.09 0.11
CA SER A 189 4.80 -19.03 0.07
C SER A 189 5.52 -18.83 1.40
N ILE A 190 5.17 -19.57 2.46
CA ILE A 190 5.91 -19.60 3.72
C ILE A 190 7.25 -20.31 3.47
N SER A 191 8.35 -19.59 3.69
CA SER A 191 9.70 -20.09 3.45
C SER A 191 10.25 -20.86 4.66
N TYR A 192 11.40 -21.50 4.46
CA TYR A 192 12.07 -22.33 5.47
C TYR A 192 12.46 -21.56 6.74
N ASP A 193 12.66 -20.24 6.65
CA ASP A 193 13.04 -19.38 7.77
C ASP A 193 11.84 -18.90 8.60
N GLY A 194 10.62 -19.17 8.13
CA GLY A 194 9.35 -18.83 8.77
C GLY A 194 8.69 -17.55 8.26
N GLY A 195 9.37 -16.75 7.42
CA GLY A 195 8.75 -15.60 6.75
C GLY A 195 8.01 -16.00 5.47
N ILE A 196 7.46 -15.02 4.75
CA ILE A 196 6.72 -15.25 3.50
C ILE A 196 7.40 -14.52 2.34
N GLY A 197 7.63 -15.23 1.25
CA GLY A 197 8.19 -14.71 0.00
C GLY A 197 7.14 -14.05 -0.90
N GLN A 198 7.59 -13.43 -2.00
CA GLN A 198 6.68 -12.90 -3.04
C GLN A 198 5.86 -14.01 -3.74
N ALA A 199 6.39 -15.22 -3.76
CA ALA A 199 5.78 -16.43 -4.30
C ALA A 199 6.45 -17.65 -3.62
N PRO A 200 5.95 -18.88 -3.84
CA PRO A 200 6.60 -20.10 -3.36
C PRO A 200 8.09 -20.16 -3.72
N GLU A 201 8.89 -20.69 -2.80
CA GLU A 201 10.34 -20.88 -2.95
C GLU A 201 11.17 -19.59 -3.06
N LEU A 202 10.57 -18.41 -2.94
CA LEU A 202 11.30 -17.14 -2.91
C LEU A 202 11.72 -16.73 -1.49
N GLU A 203 12.71 -15.85 -1.41
CA GLU A 203 13.22 -15.31 -0.15
C GLU A 203 12.11 -14.57 0.61
N SER A 204 12.01 -14.83 1.92
CA SER A 204 11.11 -14.13 2.83
C SER A 204 11.40 -12.63 2.88
N HIS A 205 10.34 -11.83 2.81
CA HIS A 205 10.44 -10.38 2.79
C HIS A 205 9.32 -9.73 3.60
N CYS A 206 9.63 -8.74 4.44
CA CYS A 206 8.66 -8.13 5.36
C CYS A 206 7.44 -7.54 4.64
N GLY A 207 7.64 -6.95 3.45
CA GLY A 207 6.53 -6.46 2.62
C GLY A 207 5.61 -7.59 2.14
N SER A 208 6.16 -8.73 1.72
CA SER A 208 5.38 -9.90 1.30
C SER A 208 4.69 -10.56 2.48
N THR A 209 5.40 -10.70 3.62
CA THR A 209 4.83 -11.19 4.88
C THR A 209 3.65 -10.34 5.33
N PHE A 210 3.75 -9.01 5.30
CA PHE A 210 2.61 -8.14 5.56
C PHE A 210 1.47 -8.40 4.60
N CYS A 211 1.74 -8.42 3.29
CA CYS A 211 0.72 -8.61 2.27
C CYS A 211 -0.06 -9.93 2.49
N ALA A 212 0.66 -11.03 2.74
CA ALA A 212 0.08 -12.33 3.03
C ALA A 212 -0.76 -12.34 4.32
N VAL A 213 -0.18 -11.86 5.44
CA VAL A 213 -0.86 -11.83 6.75
C VAL A 213 -2.11 -10.94 6.70
N ALA A 214 -2.02 -9.77 6.05
CA ALA A 214 -3.15 -8.88 5.88
C ALA A 214 -4.22 -9.48 4.95
N ALA A 215 -3.84 -10.16 3.86
CA ALA A 215 -4.80 -10.85 3.00
C ALA A 215 -5.55 -11.96 3.75
N LEU A 216 -4.86 -12.78 4.55
CA LEU A 216 -5.51 -13.78 5.43
C LEU A 216 -6.44 -13.12 6.45
N ALA A 217 -6.03 -11.99 7.04
CA ALA A 217 -6.86 -11.29 8.02
C ALA A 217 -8.13 -10.69 7.39
N LEU A 218 -7.99 -10.02 6.25
CA LEU A 218 -9.10 -9.39 5.53
C LEU A 218 -10.12 -10.40 5.00
N SER A 219 -9.64 -11.60 4.64
CA SER A 219 -10.48 -12.72 4.19
C SER A 219 -10.93 -13.65 5.32
N GLU A 220 -10.68 -13.32 6.58
CA GLU A 220 -11.06 -14.12 7.76
C GLU A 220 -10.47 -15.55 7.77
N ASN A 221 -9.26 -15.72 7.26
CA ASN A 221 -8.56 -17.01 7.11
C ASN A 221 -7.22 -17.09 7.87
N LEU A 222 -7.00 -16.25 8.89
CA LEU A 222 -5.77 -16.33 9.71
C LEU A 222 -5.63 -17.66 10.46
N ASP A 223 -6.74 -18.29 10.82
CA ASP A 223 -6.83 -19.58 11.50
C ASP A 223 -6.34 -20.76 10.65
N ARG A 224 -6.19 -20.55 9.33
CA ARG A 224 -5.58 -21.52 8.41
C ARG A 224 -4.09 -21.71 8.64
N LEU A 225 -3.42 -20.77 9.32
CA LEU A 225 -2.06 -20.97 9.78
C LEU A 225 -2.05 -22.02 10.90
N THR A 226 -1.24 -23.06 10.74
CA THR A 226 -0.96 -23.95 11.88
C THR A 226 -0.32 -23.16 13.01
N ARG A 227 -0.49 -23.61 14.25
CA ARG A 227 0.16 -22.97 15.42
C ARG A 227 1.67 -22.78 15.21
N ALA A 228 2.34 -23.77 14.63
CA ALA A 228 3.76 -23.69 14.34
C ALA A 228 4.10 -22.62 13.29
N GLN A 229 3.30 -22.48 12.23
CA GLN A 229 3.48 -21.40 11.24
C GLN A 229 3.22 -20.03 11.86
N PHE A 230 2.15 -19.90 12.65
CA PHE A 230 1.80 -18.66 13.35
C PHE A 230 2.94 -18.19 14.28
N ASP A 231 3.47 -19.09 15.11
CA ASP A 231 4.58 -18.77 16.02
C ASP A 231 5.90 -18.49 15.27
N ASN A 232 6.17 -19.19 14.16
CA ASN A 232 7.35 -18.93 13.34
C ASN A 232 7.29 -17.59 12.60
N LEU A 233 6.12 -17.18 12.10
CA LEU A 233 5.93 -15.87 11.47
C LEU A 233 6.20 -14.75 12.48
N ARG A 234 5.64 -14.86 13.69
CA ARG A 234 5.89 -13.91 14.79
C ARG A 234 7.37 -13.83 15.10
N ARG A 235 8.03 -14.97 15.32
CA ARG A 235 9.47 -15.03 15.58
C ARG A 235 10.28 -14.40 14.45
N TRP A 236 9.98 -14.73 13.19
CA TRP A 236 10.70 -14.21 12.03
C TRP A 236 10.61 -12.68 11.95
N LEU A 237 9.42 -12.11 12.14
CA LEU A 237 9.19 -10.65 12.16
C LEU A 237 9.90 -9.97 13.34
N LEU A 238 9.84 -10.55 14.55
CA LEU A 238 10.53 -10.01 15.72
C LEU A 238 12.06 -9.97 15.52
N PHE A 239 12.63 -10.95 14.80
CA PHE A 239 14.05 -11.01 14.46
C PHE A 239 14.46 -10.01 13.36
N ARG A 240 13.54 -9.15 12.90
CA ARG A 240 13.84 -8.01 12.02
C ARG A 240 14.09 -6.73 12.80
N PHE A 241 13.79 -6.72 14.09
CA PHE A 241 13.88 -5.54 14.93
C PHE A 241 15.27 -5.38 15.54
N ASP A 242 15.92 -4.24 15.25
CA ASP A 242 17.18 -3.80 15.85
C ASP A 242 17.14 -2.28 16.03
N GLY A 243 16.17 -1.81 16.83
CA GLY A 243 15.80 -0.39 16.95
C GLY A 243 14.90 0.11 15.81
N GLY A 244 15.27 -0.20 14.57
CA GLY A 244 14.39 -0.15 13.39
C GLY A 244 14.14 -1.54 12.83
N PHE A 245 13.31 -1.65 11.79
CA PHE A 245 13.08 -2.93 11.11
C PHE A 245 13.88 -3.02 9.80
N ASN A 246 14.50 -4.18 9.55
CA ASN A 246 14.98 -4.53 8.21
C ASN A 246 13.95 -5.38 7.45
N GLY A 247 14.08 -5.43 6.12
CA GLY A 247 13.13 -6.13 5.25
C GLY A 247 13.34 -7.64 5.12
N ARG A 248 14.56 -8.11 5.41
CA ARG A 248 15.01 -9.50 5.25
C ARG A 248 16.35 -9.69 5.96
N PRO A 249 16.73 -10.93 6.34
CA PRO A 249 17.97 -11.17 7.09
C PRO A 249 19.20 -10.50 6.46
N ASN A 250 20.09 -9.98 7.30
CA ASN A 250 21.38 -9.39 6.89
C ASN A 250 21.26 -8.17 5.95
N LYS A 251 20.14 -7.45 5.98
CA LYS A 251 19.97 -6.16 5.30
C LYS A 251 19.85 -5.02 6.33
N PRO A 252 20.20 -3.78 5.93
CA PRO A 252 20.04 -2.62 6.79
C PRO A 252 18.56 -2.38 7.11
N VAL A 253 18.34 -1.68 8.22
CA VAL A 253 17.03 -1.16 8.61
C VAL A 253 16.54 -0.12 7.60
N ASP A 254 15.22 -0.06 7.39
CA ASP A 254 14.55 0.92 6.54
C ASP A 254 13.19 1.29 7.16
N THR A 255 12.89 2.59 7.22
CA THR A 255 11.69 3.17 7.84
C THR A 255 10.40 2.56 7.34
N CYS A 256 10.30 2.14 6.07
CA CYS A 256 9.06 1.55 5.56
C CYS A 256 8.68 0.25 6.28
N TYR A 257 9.66 -0.49 6.81
CA TYR A 257 9.40 -1.72 7.57
C TYR A 257 8.84 -1.46 8.97
N SER A 258 8.90 -0.23 9.50
CA SER A 258 8.12 0.14 10.68
C SER A 258 6.61 -0.05 10.44
N PHE A 259 6.14 0.15 9.21
CA PHE A 259 4.78 -0.20 8.80
C PHE A 259 4.64 -1.68 8.44
N TRP A 260 5.46 -2.20 7.51
CA TRP A 260 5.27 -3.57 7.02
C TRP A 260 5.41 -4.62 8.14
N SER A 261 6.50 -4.57 8.89
CA SER A 261 6.74 -5.52 9.98
C SER A 261 5.84 -5.22 11.18
N GLY A 262 5.70 -3.94 11.54
CA GLY A 262 4.87 -3.51 12.66
C GLY A 262 3.39 -3.87 12.48
N GLY A 263 2.84 -3.61 11.29
CA GLY A 263 1.46 -3.97 10.94
C GLY A 263 1.23 -5.48 10.95
N ALA A 264 2.15 -6.26 10.38
CA ALA A 264 2.06 -7.72 10.42
C ALA A 264 2.12 -8.26 11.86
N LEU A 265 3.03 -7.73 12.69
CA LEU A 265 3.11 -8.06 14.11
C LEU A 265 1.84 -7.66 14.87
N LYS A 266 1.19 -6.56 14.50
CA LYS A 266 -0.07 -6.14 15.13
C LYS A 266 -1.22 -7.08 14.79
N ILE A 267 -1.31 -7.53 13.54
CA ILE A 267 -2.31 -8.53 13.11
C ILE A 267 -2.06 -9.89 13.80
N LEU A 268 -0.80 -10.24 14.06
CA LEU A 268 -0.40 -11.50 14.71
C LEU A 268 -0.29 -11.43 16.24
N ASP A 269 -0.85 -10.40 16.87
CA ASP A 269 -0.79 -10.17 18.33
C ASP A 269 0.63 -10.35 18.92
N ALA A 270 1.59 -9.70 18.27
CA ALA A 270 3.01 -9.81 18.57
C ALA A 270 3.75 -8.47 18.63
N TYR A 271 3.08 -7.36 18.32
CA TYR A 271 3.73 -6.03 18.33
C TYR A 271 4.26 -5.66 19.72
N ASP A 272 3.61 -6.11 20.79
CA ASP A 272 4.01 -5.78 22.17
C ASP A 272 5.31 -6.48 22.63
N PHE A 273 5.88 -7.38 21.82
CA PHE A 273 7.18 -8.01 22.11
C PHE A 273 8.39 -7.20 21.67
N ILE A 274 8.20 -6.06 21.00
CA ILE A 274 9.30 -5.14 20.64
C ILE A 274 9.41 -4.00 21.64
N GLN A 275 10.61 -3.39 21.72
CA GLN A 275 10.80 -2.13 22.43
C GLN A 275 10.23 -0.98 21.57
N GLN A 276 8.92 -0.73 21.69
CA GLN A 276 8.16 0.17 20.81
C GLN A 276 8.76 1.58 20.73
N GLU A 277 9.28 2.10 21.85
CA GLU A 277 9.91 3.41 21.90
C GLU A 277 11.15 3.49 20.99
N ASN A 278 11.93 2.42 20.85
CA ASN A 278 13.08 2.43 19.96
C ASN A 278 12.65 2.55 18.49
N ASN A 279 11.55 1.90 18.10
CA ASN A 279 10.99 2.06 16.74
C ASN A 279 10.48 3.48 16.50
N HIS A 280 9.83 4.08 17.50
CA HIS A 280 9.38 5.46 17.46
C HIS A 280 10.55 6.43 17.27
N GLN A 281 11.62 6.28 18.06
CA GLN A 281 12.85 7.07 17.91
C GLN A 281 13.53 6.81 16.55
N TYR A 282 13.53 5.58 16.06
CA TYR A 282 14.06 5.27 14.73
C TYR A 282 13.29 5.99 13.61
N VAL A 283 11.96 5.97 13.63
CA VAL A 283 11.13 6.72 12.67
C VAL A 283 11.44 8.22 12.75
N LEU A 284 11.52 8.79 13.96
CA LEU A 284 11.89 10.19 14.16
C LEU A 284 13.30 10.53 13.63
N MET A 285 14.27 9.61 13.76
CA MET A 285 15.62 9.78 13.19
C MET A 285 15.61 9.88 11.66
N THR A 286 14.61 9.30 11.01
CA THR A 286 14.48 9.30 9.54
C THR A 286 13.67 10.48 9.00
N GLN A 287 13.15 11.34 9.89
CA GLN A 287 12.56 12.61 9.50
C GLN A 287 13.62 13.48 8.81
N ASP A 288 13.28 14.01 7.63
CA ASP A 288 14.15 14.95 6.93
C ASP A 288 14.40 16.20 7.81
N ARG A 289 15.66 16.66 7.82
CA ARG A 289 16.13 17.73 8.71
C ARG A 289 16.12 19.11 8.06
N TYR A 290 15.69 19.25 6.80
CA TYR A 290 15.49 20.57 6.23
C TYR A 290 14.58 21.37 7.17
N ASP A 291 14.94 22.61 7.47
CA ASP A 291 14.16 23.58 8.26
C ASP A 291 14.16 23.51 9.80
N VAL A 292 15.21 22.98 10.44
CA VAL A 292 15.53 23.38 11.85
C VAL A 292 16.57 24.51 11.90
N SER A 293 17.37 24.72 10.84
CA SER A 293 18.43 25.73 10.83
C SER A 293 17.99 27.13 10.38
N VAL A 294 16.73 27.35 10.00
CA VAL A 294 16.22 28.67 9.59
C VAL A 294 15.37 29.33 10.69
N LEU A 295 14.93 28.57 11.69
CA LEU A 295 14.12 29.08 12.80
C LEU A 295 14.92 29.50 14.04
N GLU A 296 16.24 29.26 14.07
CA GLU A 296 17.12 29.74 15.16
C GLU A 296 17.71 31.15 14.92
N ASN A 297 17.33 31.83 13.81
CA ASN A 297 17.82 33.18 13.49
C ASN A 297 16.70 34.17 13.08
N GLN A 298 15.55 34.15 13.76
CA GLN A 298 14.60 35.27 13.74
C GLN A 298 14.08 35.59 15.14
#